data_AF-A0A764KYY7-F1
#
_entry.id   AF-A0A764KYY7-F1
#
_cell.length_a   1.000
_cell.length_b   1.000
_cell.length_c   1.000
_cell.angle_alpha   90.00
_cell.angle_beta   90.00
_cell.angle_gamma   90.00
#
_symmetry.space_group_name_H-M   'P 1'
#
loop_
_entity.id
_entity.type
_entity.pdbx_description
1 polymer ?
#
loop_
_entity_poly.entity_id
_entity_poly.type
_entity_poly.pdbx_seq_one_letter_code
_entity_poly.pdbx_strand_id
1 'polypeptide(L)'
;MDGFAQGLLAGFSTVDNAMQQRKALGLREAALAQQQKNADRNYELAQDEFGYRKETGDRDYQHTLDREKVGDEHWGKEFGLRQAGMNARVGIARQQLAMQKETHDVQMNNMRYQQAIQQSATRTYMAQQAINQGDYEAAKNIMAPVSDIVPLARILRDPNFAQATVNAGQKLYGIMSSPDAHKDPMATLYSINENMSDIAPLFQTEADRAVGQVDPKTGQKIVSAQISHIAPVPDKDDPNHHSPDDVALFLKVKYANGKEAIKPVTENRSSDLRDNVERISIHGLLDTASSRVAASHNYLQYLQQPQGLSKADIQKEEARIYASAARGGTDGQVAVDQFEARLGIPGAKERLLQSQATDAAKTWAGDDQVRQMFMQDALTRKPELFAPGNEKQRDIYFQNYKARNESTQEKLKDASASGWAGQLRYQREQQQKNNDFLYGSD
;
A
#
# COMPACT_ATOMS: atom_id res chain seq x y z
N MET A 1 6.31 123.39 -130.05
CA MET A 1 6.59 123.62 -128.62
C MET A 1 5.34 123.24 -127.84
N ASP A 2 5.55 122.47 -126.76
CA ASP A 2 4.66 122.15 -125.63
C ASP A 2 3.55 121.10 -125.74
N GLY A 3 3.67 120.09 -124.86
CA GLY A 3 2.63 119.11 -124.55
C GLY A 3 3.12 117.79 -123.93
N PHE A 4 4.43 117.49 -124.01
CA PHE A 4 5.08 116.26 -123.49
C PHE A 4 5.15 116.18 -121.94
N ALA A 5 4.71 117.22 -121.22
CA ALA A 5 4.94 117.35 -119.77
C ALA A 5 3.81 116.83 -118.86
N GLN A 6 2.66 116.35 -119.37
CA GLN A 6 1.57 115.88 -118.51
C GLN A 6 1.51 114.35 -118.29
N GLY A 7 2.35 113.56 -118.97
CA GLY A 7 2.39 112.10 -118.82
C GLY A 7 3.24 111.56 -117.66
N LEU A 8 4.01 112.41 -116.96
CA LEU A 8 5.06 111.97 -116.02
C LEU A 8 4.69 112.02 -114.54
N LEU A 9 3.50 112.50 -114.16
CA LEU A 9 3.13 112.68 -112.73
C LEU A 9 2.12 111.66 -112.17
N ALA A 10 1.62 110.71 -112.97
CA ALA A 10 0.67 109.68 -112.49
C ALA A 10 1.33 108.32 -112.15
N GLY A 11 2.62 108.12 -112.45
CA GLY A 11 3.29 106.81 -112.33
C GLY A 11 3.95 106.49 -110.99
N PHE A 12 4.11 107.46 -110.07
CA PHE A 12 4.86 107.26 -108.82
C PHE A 12 4.02 106.91 -107.59
N SER A 13 2.69 107.09 -107.61
CA SER A 13 1.83 106.82 -106.43
C SER A 13 1.28 105.39 -106.35
N THR A 14 1.37 104.59 -107.42
CA THR A 14 0.85 103.22 -107.48
C THR A 14 1.86 102.14 -107.08
N VAL A 15 3.16 102.38 -107.26
CA VAL A 15 4.21 101.41 -106.91
C VAL A 15 4.50 101.39 -105.41
N ASP A 16 4.34 102.52 -104.71
CA ASP A 16 4.66 102.63 -103.28
C ASP A 16 3.59 101.95 -102.38
N ASN A 17 2.31 102.00 -102.77
CA ASN A 17 1.23 101.30 -102.07
C ASN A 17 1.30 99.76 -102.21
N ALA A 18 1.78 99.24 -103.35
CA ALA A 18 1.89 97.80 -103.57
C ALA A 18 3.04 97.16 -102.77
N MET A 19 4.14 97.89 -102.54
CA MET A 19 5.27 97.41 -101.72
C MET A 19 4.94 97.38 -100.23
N GLN A 20 4.19 98.36 -99.72
CA GLN A 20 3.78 98.38 -98.31
C GLN A 20 2.81 97.24 -97.96
N GLN A 21 1.87 96.90 -98.85
CA GLN A 21 0.94 95.76 -98.63
C GLN A 21 1.65 94.41 -98.62
N ARG A 22 2.68 94.19 -99.46
CA ARG A 22 3.42 92.93 -99.51
C ARG A 22 4.26 92.70 -98.24
N LYS A 23 4.82 93.77 -97.67
CA LYS A 23 5.58 93.72 -96.41
C LYS A 23 4.66 93.47 -95.20
N ALA A 24 3.44 94.03 -95.22
CA ALA A 24 2.43 93.79 -94.18
C ALA A 24 1.90 92.35 -94.19
N LEU A 25 1.70 91.74 -95.37
CA LEU A 25 1.27 90.35 -95.49
C LEU A 25 2.35 89.36 -94.99
N GLY A 26 3.62 89.58 -95.33
CA GLY A 26 4.72 88.72 -94.86
C GLY A 26 4.93 88.77 -93.33
N LEU A 27 4.73 89.93 -92.71
CA LEU A 27 4.79 90.06 -91.24
C LEU A 27 3.61 89.34 -90.54
N ARG A 28 2.42 89.34 -91.15
CA ARG A 28 1.23 88.66 -90.61
C ARG A 28 1.34 87.14 -90.70
N GLU A 29 1.89 86.63 -91.81
CA GLU A 29 2.13 85.20 -92.01
C GLU A 29 3.21 84.66 -91.06
N ALA A 30 4.29 85.43 -90.84
CA ALA A 30 5.30 85.09 -89.84
C ALA A 30 4.74 85.06 -88.40
N ALA A 31 3.86 85.99 -88.04
CA ALA A 31 3.17 86.01 -86.75
C ALA A 31 2.27 84.78 -86.56
N LEU A 32 1.51 84.37 -87.59
CA LEU A 32 0.66 83.18 -87.54
C LEU A 32 1.48 81.89 -87.41
N ALA A 33 2.58 81.77 -88.15
CA ALA A 33 3.48 80.62 -88.04
C ALA A 33 4.12 80.50 -86.65
N GLN A 34 4.43 81.62 -86.00
CA GLN A 34 4.97 81.62 -84.64
C GLN A 34 3.89 81.29 -83.60
N GLN A 35 2.64 81.68 -83.85
CA GLN A 35 1.51 81.31 -82.99
C GLN A 35 1.20 79.81 -83.05
N GLN A 36 1.23 79.19 -84.24
CA GLN A 36 1.11 77.73 -84.39
C GLN A 36 2.24 76.99 -83.67
N LYS A 37 3.51 77.41 -83.87
CA LYS A 37 4.66 76.79 -83.16
C LYS A 37 4.60 76.93 -81.63
N ASN A 38 3.92 77.95 -81.12
CA ASN A 38 3.70 78.10 -79.69
C ASN A 38 2.54 77.21 -79.19
N ALA A 39 1.49 77.05 -79.99
CA ALA A 39 0.39 76.14 -79.70
C ALA A 39 0.86 74.68 -79.69
N ASP A 40 1.65 74.27 -80.67
CA ASP A 40 2.19 72.90 -80.76
C ASP A 40 3.10 72.56 -79.58
N ARG A 41 4.00 73.48 -79.21
CA ARG A 41 4.88 73.31 -78.03
C ARG A 41 4.09 73.24 -76.72
N ASN A 42 3.05 74.05 -76.58
CA ASN A 42 2.18 73.98 -75.39
C ASN A 42 1.40 72.67 -75.33
N TYR A 43 1.02 72.12 -76.48
CA TYR A 43 0.34 70.83 -76.55
C TYR A 43 1.27 69.66 -76.22
N GLU A 44 2.50 69.65 -76.74
CA GLU A 44 3.53 68.66 -76.39
C GLU A 44 3.87 68.71 -74.89
N LEU A 45 4.09 69.90 -74.32
CA LEU A 45 4.35 70.06 -72.88
C LEU A 45 3.19 69.53 -72.02
N ALA A 46 1.94 69.75 -72.43
CA ALA A 46 0.78 69.26 -71.71
C ALA A 46 0.63 67.73 -71.79
N GLN A 47 1.00 67.11 -72.92
CA GLN A 47 1.01 65.66 -73.07
C GLN A 47 2.10 65.01 -72.20
N ASP A 48 3.31 65.58 -72.20
CA ASP A 48 4.41 65.09 -71.37
C ASP A 48 4.09 65.20 -69.88
N GLU A 49 3.48 66.31 -69.45
CA GLU A 49 3.08 66.50 -68.06
C GLU A 49 1.97 65.51 -67.63
N PHE A 50 1.01 65.22 -68.53
CA PHE A 50 -0.01 64.21 -68.28
C PHE A 50 0.59 62.79 -68.18
N GLY A 51 1.51 62.45 -69.08
CA GLY A 51 2.24 61.18 -69.06
C GLY A 51 3.03 61.00 -67.76
N TYR A 52 3.78 62.03 -67.35
CA TYR A 52 4.58 62.01 -66.12
C TYR A 52 3.73 61.85 -64.85
N ARG A 53 2.59 62.55 -64.75
CA ARG A 53 1.67 62.41 -63.61
C ARG A 53 1.08 61.01 -63.53
N LYS A 54 0.72 60.41 -64.67
CA LYS A 54 0.18 59.05 -64.73
C LYS A 54 1.20 58.01 -64.28
N GLU A 55 2.43 58.07 -64.80
CA GLU A 55 3.50 57.15 -64.41
C GLU A 55 3.92 57.27 -62.94
N THR A 56 3.83 58.47 -62.37
CA THR A 56 4.09 58.69 -60.95
C THR A 56 2.98 58.09 -60.10
N GLY A 57 1.72 58.31 -60.48
CA GLY A 57 0.56 57.73 -59.79
C GLY A 57 0.55 56.20 -59.82
N ASP A 58 0.87 55.59 -60.96
CA ASP A 58 0.93 54.13 -61.09
C ASP A 58 2.06 53.52 -60.24
N ARG A 59 3.22 54.19 -60.15
CA ARG A 59 4.34 53.76 -59.28
C ARG A 59 4.01 53.88 -57.80
N ASP A 60 3.40 54.99 -57.39
CA ASP A 60 3.02 55.21 -55.99
C ASP A 60 1.96 54.22 -55.52
N TYR A 61 0.98 53.91 -56.38
CA TYR A 61 -0.04 52.91 -56.12
C TYR A 61 0.57 51.51 -55.97
N GLN A 62 1.47 51.12 -56.89
CA GLN A 62 2.14 49.82 -56.83
C GLN A 62 3.02 49.68 -55.57
N HIS A 63 3.76 50.73 -55.20
CA HIS A 63 4.59 50.74 -54.00
C HIS A 63 3.75 50.66 -52.71
N THR A 64 2.53 51.20 -52.71
CA THR A 64 1.59 51.11 -51.58
C THR A 64 1.06 49.68 -51.43
N LEU A 65 0.63 49.04 -52.52
CA LEU A 65 0.19 47.64 -52.53
C LEU A 65 1.30 46.67 -52.07
N ASP A 66 2.53 46.88 -52.52
CA ASP A 66 3.67 46.04 -52.12
C ASP A 66 3.97 46.19 -50.62
N ARG A 67 3.86 47.40 -50.06
CA ARG A 67 4.00 47.63 -48.61
C ARG A 67 2.91 46.95 -47.79
N GLU A 68 1.65 47.05 -48.22
CA GLU A 68 0.52 46.42 -47.54
C GLU A 68 0.67 44.90 -47.53
N LYS A 69 1.05 44.30 -48.67
CA LYS A 69 1.28 42.85 -48.77
C LYS A 69 2.40 42.36 -47.84
N VAL A 70 3.52 43.09 -47.76
CA VAL A 70 4.60 42.77 -46.82
C VAL A 70 4.16 42.94 -45.36
N GLY A 71 3.33 43.95 -45.08
CA GLY A 71 2.73 44.18 -43.77
C GLY A 71 1.82 43.03 -43.33
N ASP A 72 0.93 42.57 -44.22
CA ASP A 72 0.01 41.46 -43.96
C ASP A 72 0.75 40.13 -43.77
N GLU A 73 1.78 39.86 -44.58
CA GLU A 73 2.63 38.68 -44.42
C GLU A 73 3.40 38.69 -43.10
N HIS A 74 3.93 39.86 -42.70
CA HIS A 74 4.61 40.03 -41.42
C HIS A 74 3.65 39.82 -40.25
N TRP A 75 2.45 40.39 -40.33
CA TRP A 75 1.41 40.26 -39.30
C TRP A 75 0.94 38.82 -39.14
N GLY A 76 0.69 38.10 -40.24
CA GLY A 76 0.31 36.69 -40.23
C GLY A 76 1.38 35.78 -39.63
N LYS A 77 2.66 36.00 -39.98
CA LYS A 77 3.80 35.26 -39.39
C LYS A 77 3.94 35.55 -37.90
N GLU A 78 3.84 36.81 -37.49
CA GLU A 78 3.97 37.20 -36.09
C GLU A 78 2.81 36.67 -35.24
N PHE A 79 1.57 36.74 -35.73
CA PHE A 79 0.40 36.17 -35.08
C PHE A 79 0.54 34.64 -34.91
N GLY A 80 0.96 33.94 -35.97
CA GLY A 80 1.22 32.49 -35.92
C GLY A 80 2.32 32.12 -34.91
N LEU A 81 3.42 32.88 -34.86
CA LEU A 81 4.50 32.70 -33.89
C LEU A 81 4.05 32.98 -32.45
N ARG A 82 3.26 34.05 -32.22
CA ARG A 82 2.68 34.34 -30.91
C ARG A 82 1.70 33.25 -30.48
N GLN A 83 0.86 32.75 -31.38
CA GLN A 83 -0.08 31.67 -31.10
C GLN A 83 0.65 30.36 -30.78
N ALA A 84 1.68 30.01 -31.55
CA ALA A 84 2.54 28.85 -31.29
C ALA A 84 3.29 28.99 -29.96
N GLY A 85 3.86 30.17 -29.69
CA GLY A 85 4.54 30.47 -28.42
C GLY A 85 3.60 30.44 -27.21
N MET A 86 2.37 30.93 -27.36
CA MET A 86 1.34 30.87 -26.32
C MET A 86 0.88 29.44 -26.06
N ASN A 87 0.65 28.64 -27.10
CA ASN A 87 0.33 27.22 -26.98
C ASN A 87 1.45 26.43 -26.32
N ALA A 88 2.72 26.70 -26.68
CA ALA A 88 3.88 26.09 -26.04
C ALA A 88 3.99 26.48 -24.56
N ARG A 89 3.78 27.76 -24.21
CA ARG A 89 3.75 28.24 -22.82
C ARG A 89 2.62 27.59 -22.01
N VAL A 90 1.42 27.48 -22.58
CA VAL A 90 0.29 26.80 -21.94
C VAL A 90 0.57 25.31 -21.78
N GLY A 91 1.20 24.66 -22.76
CA GLY A 91 1.64 23.27 -22.68
C GLY A 91 2.66 23.06 -21.56
N ILE A 92 3.70 23.90 -21.49
CA ILE A 92 4.72 23.87 -20.43
C ILE A 92 4.08 24.15 -19.06
N ALA A 93 3.18 25.14 -18.95
CA ALA A 93 2.50 25.46 -17.70
C ALA A 93 1.58 24.31 -17.23
N ARG A 94 0.85 23.67 -18.15
CA ARG A 94 0.06 22.47 -17.85
C ARG A 94 0.93 21.31 -17.39
N GLN A 95 2.06 21.10 -18.06
CA GLN A 95 3.03 20.06 -17.68
C GLN A 95 3.65 20.35 -16.31
N GLN A 96 4.03 21.61 -16.04
CA GLN A 96 4.54 22.04 -14.73
C GLN A 96 3.49 21.89 -13.63
N LEU A 97 2.23 22.26 -13.88
CA LEU A 97 1.15 22.10 -12.91
C LEU A 97 0.85 20.62 -12.64
N ALA A 98 0.88 19.77 -13.67
CA ALA A 98 0.73 18.33 -13.53
C ALA A 98 1.87 17.74 -12.68
N MET A 99 3.13 18.11 -12.97
CA MET A 99 4.28 17.68 -12.18
C MET A 99 4.21 18.21 -10.74
N GLN A 100 3.82 19.47 -10.52
CA GLN A 100 3.67 20.04 -9.18
C GLN A 100 2.58 19.33 -8.38
N LYS A 101 1.44 19.04 -9.02
CA LYS A 101 0.35 18.31 -8.40
C LYS A 101 0.78 16.89 -8.03
N GLU A 102 1.47 16.20 -8.94
CA GLU A 102 2.01 14.86 -8.69
C GLU A 102 2.97 14.89 -7.49
N THR A 103 3.98 15.77 -7.49
CA THR A 103 4.94 15.90 -6.37
C THR A 103 4.29 16.29 -5.05
N HIS A 104 3.27 17.15 -5.10
CA HIS A 104 2.53 17.57 -3.92
C HIS A 104 1.69 16.41 -3.36
N ASP A 105 1.02 15.65 -4.22
CA ASP A 105 0.22 14.50 -3.81
C ASP A 105 1.12 13.40 -3.18
N VAL A 106 2.33 13.19 -3.72
CA VAL A 106 3.36 12.32 -3.12
C VAL A 106 3.76 12.80 -1.72
N GLN A 107 4.17 14.06 -1.60
CA GLN A 107 4.60 14.64 -0.32
C GLN A 107 3.48 14.57 0.72
N MET A 108 2.25 14.89 0.34
CA MET A 108 1.12 14.90 1.25
C MET A 108 0.74 13.51 1.74
N ASN A 109 0.85 12.47 0.91
CA ASN A 109 0.48 11.12 1.35
C ASN A 109 1.45 10.57 2.40
N ASN A 110 2.76 10.71 2.17
CA ASN A 110 3.77 10.31 3.15
C ASN A 110 3.70 11.14 4.42
N MET A 111 3.52 12.45 4.28
CA MET A 111 3.39 13.34 5.43
C MET A 111 2.19 12.95 6.29
N ARG A 112 1.03 12.65 5.69
CA ARG A 112 -0.16 12.20 6.42
C ARG A 112 0.07 10.89 7.18
N TYR A 113 0.72 9.92 6.57
CA TYR A 113 1.06 8.66 7.24
C TYR A 113 2.05 8.89 8.40
N GLN A 114 3.16 9.59 8.14
CA GLN A 114 4.15 9.88 9.17
C GLN A 114 3.54 10.69 10.32
N GLN A 115 2.69 11.65 10.01
CA GLN A 115 1.96 12.43 11.00
C GLN A 115 0.98 11.56 11.79
N ALA A 116 0.23 10.66 11.15
CA ALA A 116 -0.65 9.72 11.84
C ALA A 116 0.13 8.79 12.78
N ILE A 117 1.27 8.25 12.33
CA ILE A 117 2.14 7.41 13.17
C ILE A 117 2.72 8.23 14.33
N GLN A 118 3.27 9.41 14.09
CA GLN A 118 3.83 10.28 15.13
C GLN A 118 2.77 10.72 16.15
N GLN A 119 1.58 11.14 15.70
CA GLN A 119 0.46 11.51 16.57
C GLN A 119 -0.05 10.30 17.39
N SER A 120 0.02 9.10 16.81
CA SER A 120 -0.38 7.87 17.50
C SER A 120 0.70 7.32 18.43
N ALA A 121 1.98 7.71 18.28
CA ALA A 121 3.10 7.06 18.96
C ALA A 121 2.92 6.99 20.49
N THR A 122 2.54 8.10 21.11
CA THR A 122 2.27 8.15 22.56
C THR A 122 1.11 7.23 22.95
N ARG A 123 0.02 7.20 22.16
CA ARG A 123 -1.13 6.33 22.40
C ARG A 123 -0.77 4.86 22.22
N THR A 124 -0.03 4.52 21.16
CA THR A 124 0.49 3.18 20.91
C THR A 124 1.36 2.70 22.06
N TYR A 125 2.25 3.56 22.59
CA TYR A 125 3.06 3.25 23.77
C TYR A 125 2.20 3.00 25.01
N MET A 126 1.23 3.88 25.30
CA MET A 126 0.32 3.70 26.44
C MET A 126 -0.54 2.43 26.31
N ALA A 127 -1.03 2.13 25.10
CA ALA A 127 -1.79 0.91 24.83
C ALA A 127 -0.91 -0.34 25.02
N GLN A 128 0.35 -0.29 24.59
CA GLN A 128 1.30 -1.39 24.82
C GLN A 128 1.56 -1.60 26.31
N GLN A 129 1.67 -0.54 27.11
CA GLN A 129 1.79 -0.65 28.56
C GLN A 129 0.55 -1.31 29.19
N ALA A 130 -0.65 -0.92 28.76
CA ALA A 130 -1.90 -1.54 29.22
C ALA A 130 -1.95 -3.04 28.83
N ILE A 131 -1.56 -3.39 27.60
CA ILE A 131 -1.43 -4.79 27.15
C ILE A 131 -0.45 -5.58 28.01
N ASN A 132 0.71 -5.01 28.34
CA ASN A 132 1.71 -5.65 29.19
C ASN A 132 1.19 -5.90 30.62
N GLN A 133 0.23 -5.09 31.06
CA GLN A 133 -0.47 -5.26 32.34
C GLN A 133 -1.70 -6.20 32.23
N GLY A 134 -2.02 -6.67 31.02
CA GLY A 134 -3.19 -7.53 30.75
C GLY A 134 -4.51 -6.78 30.58
N ASP A 135 -4.49 -5.44 30.51
CA ASP A 135 -5.68 -4.60 30.35
C ASP A 135 -5.92 -4.24 28.87
N TYR A 136 -6.51 -5.20 28.15
CA TYR A 136 -6.84 -5.03 26.73
C TYR A 136 -8.00 -4.06 26.48
N GLU A 137 -8.90 -3.85 27.45
CA GLU A 137 -9.98 -2.86 27.33
C GLU A 137 -9.44 -1.44 27.44
N ALA A 138 -8.53 -1.16 28.38
CA ALA A 138 -7.82 0.12 28.42
C ALA A 138 -7.03 0.36 27.14
N ALA A 139 -6.31 -0.66 26.64
CA ALA A 139 -5.58 -0.56 25.37
C ALA A 139 -6.51 -0.21 24.19
N LYS A 140 -7.65 -0.90 24.09
CA LYS A 140 -8.67 -0.64 23.08
C LYS A 140 -9.25 0.77 23.18
N ASN A 141 -9.53 1.25 24.39
CA ASN A 141 -10.02 2.61 24.62
C ASN A 141 -8.96 3.69 24.27
N ILE A 142 -7.69 3.45 24.59
CA ILE A 142 -6.57 4.35 24.23
C ILE A 142 -6.41 4.45 22.72
N MET A 143 -6.57 3.32 22.02
CA MET A 143 -6.41 3.20 20.56
C MET A 143 -7.70 3.50 19.77
N ALA A 144 -8.85 3.66 20.43
CA ALA A 144 -10.12 3.95 19.78
C ALA A 144 -10.08 5.11 18.76
N PRO A 145 -9.45 6.27 19.03
CA PRO A 145 -9.36 7.37 18.07
C PRO A 145 -8.25 7.20 17.03
N VAL A 146 -7.43 6.15 17.11
CA VAL A 146 -6.29 5.92 16.20
C VAL A 146 -6.78 5.25 14.91
N SER A 147 -6.29 5.71 13.76
CA SER A 147 -6.64 5.15 12.45
C SER A 147 -6.18 3.68 12.31
N ASP A 148 -6.90 2.88 11.53
CA ASP A 148 -6.56 1.48 11.19
C ASP A 148 -5.24 1.33 10.43
N ILE A 149 -4.67 2.45 9.97
CA ILE A 149 -3.33 2.49 9.38
C ILE A 149 -2.24 2.10 10.41
N VAL A 150 -2.54 2.20 11.71
CA VAL A 150 -1.72 1.69 12.81
C VAL A 150 -2.16 0.26 13.10
N PRO A 151 -1.29 -0.76 12.89
CA PRO A 151 -1.69 -2.17 13.00
C PRO A 151 -2.31 -2.53 14.35
N LEU A 152 -1.77 -2.03 15.45
CA LEU A 152 -2.30 -2.30 16.79
C LEU A 152 -3.75 -1.80 16.95
N ALA A 153 -4.08 -0.63 16.37
CA ALA A 153 -5.44 -0.09 16.41
C ALA A 153 -6.42 -1.03 15.71
N ARG A 154 -6.03 -1.52 14.53
CA ARG A 154 -6.86 -2.43 13.72
C ARG A 154 -7.04 -3.79 14.41
N ILE A 155 -5.97 -4.35 14.97
CA ILE A 155 -6.01 -5.61 15.73
C ILE A 155 -7.02 -5.51 16.89
N LEU A 156 -6.93 -4.46 17.70
CA LEU A 156 -7.81 -4.28 18.87
C LEU A 156 -9.26 -3.94 18.49
N ARG A 157 -9.50 -3.45 17.26
CA ARG A 157 -10.83 -3.06 16.77
C ARG A 157 -11.56 -4.20 16.07
N ASP A 158 -10.84 -5.01 15.30
CA ASP A 158 -11.40 -6.03 14.43
C ASP A 158 -10.84 -7.43 14.77
N PRO A 159 -11.58 -8.24 15.53
CA PRO A 159 -11.20 -9.61 15.84
C PRO A 159 -11.02 -10.50 14.60
N ASN A 160 -11.74 -10.23 13.50
CA ASN A 160 -11.59 -11.00 12.27
C ASN A 160 -10.25 -10.69 11.61
N PHE A 161 -9.83 -9.43 11.61
CA PHE A 161 -8.50 -9.05 11.17
C PHE A 161 -7.42 -9.72 12.03
N ALA A 162 -7.55 -9.67 13.36
CA ALA A 162 -6.62 -10.36 14.26
C ALA A 162 -6.53 -11.87 13.97
N GLN A 163 -7.67 -12.53 13.74
CA GLN A 163 -7.70 -13.95 13.40
C GLN A 163 -7.03 -14.22 12.04
N ALA A 164 -7.29 -13.40 11.03
CA ALA A 164 -6.64 -13.50 9.73
C ALA A 164 -5.12 -13.31 9.84
N THR A 165 -4.64 -12.37 10.66
CA THR A 165 -3.21 -12.16 10.94
C THR A 165 -2.57 -13.39 11.60
N VAL A 166 -3.23 -14.03 12.57
CA VAL A 166 -2.72 -15.27 13.19
C VAL A 166 -2.64 -16.41 12.18
N ASN A 167 -3.71 -16.62 11.40
CA ASN A 167 -3.75 -17.67 10.38
C ASN A 167 -2.65 -17.47 9.32
N ALA A 168 -2.46 -16.22 8.88
CA ALA A 168 -1.41 -15.83 7.95
C ALA A 168 -0.01 -16.11 8.52
N GLY A 169 0.20 -15.80 9.80
CA GLY A 169 1.44 -16.10 10.51
C GLY A 169 1.73 -17.60 10.61
N GLN A 170 0.72 -18.41 10.93
CA GLN A 170 0.84 -19.87 10.97
C GLN A 170 1.19 -20.44 9.59
N LYS A 171 0.57 -19.92 8.53
CA LYS A 171 0.87 -20.30 7.15
C LYS A 171 2.31 -19.97 6.77
N LEU A 172 2.77 -18.75 7.06
CA LEU A 172 4.15 -18.32 6.80
C LEU A 172 5.15 -19.17 7.60
N TYR A 173 4.89 -19.39 8.89
CA TYR A 173 5.72 -20.23 9.74
C TYR A 173 5.84 -21.65 9.18
N GLY A 174 4.73 -22.28 8.78
CA GLY A 174 4.74 -23.63 8.22
C GLY A 174 5.59 -23.76 6.95
N ILE A 175 5.61 -22.72 6.09
CA ILE A 175 6.48 -22.68 4.91
C ILE A 175 7.95 -22.57 5.34
N MET A 176 8.25 -21.63 6.25
CA MET A 176 9.62 -21.36 6.70
C MET A 176 10.23 -22.46 7.56
N SER A 177 9.41 -23.22 8.29
CA SER A 177 9.85 -24.35 9.11
C SER A 177 10.01 -25.65 8.31
N SER A 178 9.73 -25.63 7.01
CA SER A 178 9.90 -26.81 6.16
C SER A 178 11.38 -27.23 6.12
N PRO A 179 11.71 -28.54 6.15
CA PRO A 179 13.09 -29.03 6.06
C PRO A 179 13.84 -28.55 4.81
N ASP A 180 13.12 -28.20 3.74
CA ASP A 180 13.70 -27.73 2.49
C ASP A 180 13.85 -26.20 2.44
N ALA A 181 13.28 -25.47 3.40
CA ALA A 181 13.30 -24.01 3.38
C ALA A 181 14.72 -23.43 3.49
N HIS A 182 15.59 -24.10 4.26
CA HIS A 182 16.99 -23.71 4.41
C HIS A 182 17.90 -24.19 3.28
N LYS A 183 17.44 -25.11 2.42
CA LYS A 183 18.23 -25.67 1.33
C LYS A 183 18.11 -24.85 0.06
N ASP A 184 16.92 -24.31 -0.20
CA ASP A 184 16.63 -23.48 -1.37
C ASP A 184 15.78 -22.25 -0.98
N PRO A 185 16.43 -21.10 -0.76
CA PRO A 185 15.74 -19.84 -0.46
C PRO A 185 14.77 -19.40 -1.57
N MET A 186 15.06 -19.72 -2.84
CA MET A 186 14.21 -19.35 -3.96
C MET A 186 12.95 -20.22 -4.04
N ALA A 187 13.06 -21.51 -3.77
CA ALA A 187 11.89 -22.38 -3.62
C ALA A 187 10.99 -21.96 -2.44
N THR A 188 11.60 -21.49 -1.35
CA THR A 188 10.88 -20.93 -0.20
C THR A 188 10.13 -19.66 -0.59
N LEU A 189 10.80 -18.73 -1.27
CA LEU A 189 10.18 -17.50 -1.77
C LEU A 189 9.03 -17.80 -2.74
N TYR A 190 9.23 -18.78 -3.64
CA TYR A 190 8.18 -19.25 -4.54
C TYR A 190 6.96 -19.79 -3.77
N SER A 191 7.19 -20.63 -2.75
CA SER A 191 6.13 -21.16 -1.88
C SER A 191 5.38 -20.07 -1.12
N ILE A 192 6.10 -19.04 -0.64
CA ILE A 192 5.48 -17.85 -0.02
C ILE A 192 4.58 -17.14 -1.04
N ASN A 193 5.04 -16.96 -2.28
CA ASN A 193 4.28 -16.28 -3.34
C ASN A 193 3.04 -17.06 -3.78
N GLU A 194 3.11 -18.38 -3.90
CA GLU A 194 1.95 -19.23 -4.21
C GLU A 194 0.85 -19.10 -3.14
N ASN A 195 1.25 -18.85 -1.89
CA ASN A 195 0.35 -18.72 -0.75
C ASN A 195 0.16 -17.25 -0.32
N MET A 196 0.50 -16.28 -1.19
CA MET A 196 0.54 -14.86 -0.79
C MET A 196 -0.83 -14.34 -0.36
N SER A 197 -1.93 -14.84 -0.95
CA SER A 197 -3.27 -14.42 -0.55
C SER A 197 -3.61 -14.74 0.92
N ASP A 198 -3.08 -15.87 1.43
CA ASP A 198 -3.23 -16.29 2.83
C ASP A 198 -2.30 -15.50 3.76
N ILE A 199 -1.15 -15.05 3.25
CA ILE A 199 -0.09 -14.35 4.01
C ILE A 199 -0.31 -12.83 4.03
N ALA A 200 -0.98 -12.29 3.01
CA ALA A 200 -1.23 -10.86 2.82
C ALA A 200 -1.79 -10.11 4.05
N PRO A 201 -2.66 -10.69 4.91
CA PRO A 201 -3.11 -10.02 6.13
C PRO A 201 -1.99 -9.51 7.03
N LEU A 202 -0.80 -10.16 7.01
CA LEU A 202 0.36 -9.73 7.78
C LEU A 202 0.86 -8.33 7.40
N PHE A 203 0.61 -7.87 6.18
CA PHE A 203 1.11 -6.61 5.61
C PHE A 203 0.00 -5.73 5.03
N GLN A 204 -1.25 -6.02 5.37
CA GLN A 204 -2.40 -5.34 4.77
C GLN A 204 -2.43 -3.85 5.11
N THR A 205 -1.99 -3.46 6.31
CA THR A 205 -1.89 -2.05 6.72
C THR A 205 -0.97 -1.23 5.83
N GLU A 206 0.10 -1.84 5.33
CA GLU A 206 1.03 -1.23 4.38
C GLU A 206 0.43 -1.17 2.98
N ALA A 207 -0.25 -2.24 2.55
CA ALA A 207 -0.92 -2.27 1.25
C ALA A 207 -2.00 -1.17 1.16
N ASP A 208 -2.77 -0.98 2.23
CA ASP A 208 -3.86 0.00 2.30
C ASP A 208 -3.38 1.45 2.12
N ARG A 209 -2.07 1.74 2.28
CA ARG A 209 -1.49 3.07 2.00
C ARG A 209 -1.56 3.48 0.52
N ALA A 210 -1.68 2.50 -0.38
CA ALA A 210 -1.88 2.75 -1.80
C ALA A 210 -3.31 3.22 -2.10
N VAL A 211 -4.27 2.90 -1.23
CA VAL A 211 -5.68 3.26 -1.44
C VAL A 211 -5.84 4.77 -1.41
N GLY A 212 -6.51 5.28 -2.42
CA GLY A 212 -6.77 6.69 -2.61
C GLY A 212 -5.74 7.43 -3.46
N GLN A 213 -4.58 6.83 -3.75
CA GLN A 213 -3.61 7.39 -4.69
C GLN A 213 -4.13 7.33 -6.12
N VAL A 214 -3.68 8.27 -6.95
CA VAL A 214 -3.96 8.28 -8.39
C VAL A 214 -2.76 7.68 -9.11
N ASP A 215 -2.99 6.66 -9.92
CA ASP A 215 -1.93 6.09 -10.76
C ASP A 215 -1.65 7.02 -11.95
N PRO A 216 -0.42 7.53 -12.12
CA PRO A 216 -0.09 8.49 -13.17
C PRO A 216 -0.19 7.89 -14.57
N LYS A 217 -0.04 6.56 -14.74
CA LYS A 217 -0.16 5.90 -16.05
C LYS A 217 -1.61 5.80 -16.50
N THR A 218 -2.54 5.57 -15.57
CA THR A 218 -3.96 5.34 -15.90
C THR A 218 -4.86 6.54 -15.60
N GLY A 219 -4.37 7.50 -14.80
CA GLY A 219 -5.14 8.60 -14.24
C GLY A 219 -6.21 8.18 -13.24
N GLN A 220 -6.22 6.91 -12.81
CA GLN A 220 -7.30 6.34 -11.99
C GLN A 220 -6.92 6.22 -10.53
N LYS A 221 -7.91 6.45 -9.66
CA LYS A 221 -7.78 6.29 -8.22
C LYS A 221 -7.79 4.81 -7.84
N ILE A 222 -6.84 4.42 -7.00
CA ILE A 222 -6.77 3.09 -6.38
C ILE A 222 -7.86 3.02 -5.30
N VAL A 223 -8.68 1.97 -5.34
CA VAL A 223 -9.80 1.75 -4.40
C VAL A 223 -9.55 0.59 -3.45
N SER A 224 -8.68 -0.34 -3.81
CA SER A 224 -8.20 -1.40 -2.92
C SER A 224 -6.79 -1.83 -3.32
N ALA A 225 -6.04 -2.34 -2.36
CA ALA A 225 -4.69 -2.86 -2.58
C ALA A 225 -4.45 -4.05 -1.65
N GLN A 226 -3.67 -5.02 -2.13
CA GLN A 226 -3.26 -6.19 -1.35
C GLN A 226 -1.85 -6.60 -1.79
N ILE A 227 -1.06 -7.22 -0.91
CA ILE A 227 0.21 -7.81 -1.34
C ILE A 227 -0.05 -8.90 -2.40
N SER A 228 0.66 -8.81 -3.51
CA SER A 228 0.60 -9.76 -4.63
C SER A 228 1.70 -10.81 -4.55
N HIS A 229 2.94 -10.38 -4.37
CA HIS A 229 4.12 -11.25 -4.31
C HIS A 229 5.33 -10.47 -3.78
N ILE A 230 6.38 -11.20 -3.47
CA ILE A 230 7.71 -10.72 -3.08
C ILE A 230 8.69 -11.18 -4.16
N ALA A 231 9.59 -10.30 -4.59
CA ALA A 231 10.62 -10.62 -5.57
C ALA A 231 12.01 -10.38 -4.97
N PRO A 232 13.03 -11.17 -5.37
CA PRO A 232 14.41 -10.85 -5.03
C PRO A 232 14.80 -9.53 -5.69
N VAL A 233 15.68 -8.76 -5.03
CA VAL A 233 16.32 -7.57 -5.61
C VAL A 233 17.78 -7.87 -5.92
N PRO A 234 18.42 -7.16 -6.86
CA PRO A 234 19.87 -7.27 -7.07
C PRO A 234 20.64 -6.95 -5.79
N ASP A 235 21.77 -7.63 -5.59
CA ASP A 235 22.69 -7.32 -4.52
C ASP A 235 23.30 -5.92 -4.72
N LYS A 236 23.60 -5.23 -3.61
CA LYS A 236 24.17 -3.87 -3.64
C LYS A 236 25.62 -3.89 -4.14
N ASP A 237 26.36 -4.93 -3.79
CA ASP A 237 27.77 -5.10 -4.06
C ASP A 237 28.00 -5.94 -5.34
N ASP A 238 27.05 -6.80 -5.71
CA ASP A 238 27.07 -7.53 -6.99
C ASP A 238 25.69 -7.57 -7.70
N PRO A 239 25.44 -6.64 -8.64
CA PRO A 239 24.16 -6.56 -9.36
C PRO A 239 23.76 -7.80 -10.17
N ASN A 240 24.68 -8.74 -10.41
CA ASN A 240 24.39 -9.97 -11.14
C ASN A 240 23.81 -11.08 -10.23
N HIS A 241 23.88 -10.89 -8.91
CA HIS A 241 23.35 -11.83 -7.93
C HIS A 241 22.16 -11.22 -7.18
N HIS A 242 21.32 -12.08 -6.63
CA HIS A 242 20.23 -11.65 -5.76
C HIS A 242 20.75 -11.29 -4.37
N SER A 243 20.19 -10.25 -3.79
CA SER A 243 20.50 -9.85 -2.43
C SER A 243 20.08 -10.95 -1.45
N PRO A 244 20.95 -11.32 -0.49
CA PRO A 244 20.61 -12.31 0.53
C PRO A 244 19.67 -11.73 1.60
N ASP A 245 19.66 -10.42 1.78
CA ASP A 245 19.03 -9.76 2.93
C ASP A 245 17.81 -8.90 2.57
N ASP A 246 17.65 -8.57 1.28
CA ASP A 246 16.66 -7.58 0.82
C ASP A 246 15.75 -8.16 -0.28
N VAL A 247 14.50 -7.73 -0.28
CA VAL A 247 13.47 -8.09 -1.27
C VAL A 247 12.63 -6.87 -1.67
N ALA A 248 11.88 -6.99 -2.76
CA ALA A 248 10.87 -6.02 -3.17
C ALA A 248 9.47 -6.60 -2.99
N LEU A 249 8.54 -5.80 -2.47
CA LEU A 249 7.13 -6.17 -2.35
C LEU A 249 6.34 -5.59 -3.53
N PHE A 250 5.36 -6.35 -4.01
CA PHE A 250 4.47 -5.92 -5.08
C PHE A 250 3.02 -5.97 -4.59
N LEU A 251 2.25 -4.94 -4.95
CA LEU A 251 0.84 -4.78 -4.64
C LEU A 251 -0.02 -5.12 -5.85
N LYS A 252 -1.06 -5.91 -5.65
CA LYS A 252 -2.20 -5.98 -6.56
C LYS A 252 -3.15 -4.85 -6.21
N VAL A 253 -3.24 -3.86 -7.09
CA VAL A 253 -4.12 -2.69 -6.93
C VAL A 253 -5.36 -2.84 -7.80
N LYS A 254 -6.51 -2.40 -7.29
CA LYS A 254 -7.76 -2.31 -8.04
C LYS A 254 -8.15 -0.85 -8.19
N TYR A 255 -8.56 -0.47 -9.39
CA TYR A 255 -9.04 0.89 -9.68
C TYR A 255 -10.56 0.98 -9.63
N ALA A 256 -11.07 2.20 -9.56
CA ALA A 256 -12.52 2.46 -9.51
C ALA A 256 -13.31 1.89 -10.71
N ASN A 257 -12.67 1.68 -11.86
CA ASN A 257 -13.29 1.06 -13.04
C ASN A 257 -13.25 -0.49 -13.01
N GLY A 258 -12.81 -1.09 -11.91
CA GLY A 258 -12.70 -2.53 -11.74
C GLY A 258 -11.45 -3.18 -12.34
N LYS A 259 -10.61 -2.44 -13.09
CA LYS A 259 -9.34 -2.96 -13.59
C LYS A 259 -8.35 -3.17 -12.45
N GLU A 260 -7.42 -4.09 -12.66
CA GLU A 260 -6.38 -4.43 -11.71
C GLU A 260 -4.99 -4.25 -12.34
N ALA A 261 -4.00 -3.95 -11.52
CA ALA A 261 -2.60 -3.91 -11.93
C ALA A 261 -1.70 -4.37 -10.79
N ILE A 262 -0.50 -4.81 -11.16
CA ILE A 262 0.58 -5.10 -10.22
C ILE A 262 1.51 -3.88 -10.18
N LYS A 263 1.83 -3.40 -8.98
CA LYS A 263 2.69 -2.23 -8.76
C LYS A 263 3.74 -2.54 -7.69
N PRO A 264 5.01 -2.15 -7.87
CA PRO A 264 5.99 -2.30 -6.81
C PRO A 264 5.63 -1.35 -5.65
N VAL A 265 6.03 -1.76 -4.45
CA VAL A 265 6.16 -0.86 -3.32
C VAL A 265 7.41 -0.01 -3.54
N THR A 266 7.28 1.30 -3.36
CA THR A 266 8.36 2.28 -3.61
C THR A 266 8.81 2.95 -2.31
N GLU A 267 10.01 3.54 -2.30
CA GLU A 267 10.62 4.15 -1.10
C GLU A 267 9.73 5.21 -0.46
N ASN A 268 9.09 6.04 -1.29
CA ASN A 268 8.15 7.05 -0.86
C ASN A 268 6.70 6.56 -0.95
N ARG A 269 6.46 5.26 -1.08
CA ARG A 269 5.13 4.62 -1.03
C ARG A 269 4.13 5.35 -1.92
N SER A 270 4.59 5.68 -3.11
CA SER A 270 3.97 6.57 -4.09
C SER A 270 3.64 5.82 -5.38
N SER A 271 2.69 6.35 -6.13
CA SER A 271 2.40 5.93 -7.49
C SER A 271 3.28 6.62 -8.54
N ASP A 272 4.12 7.58 -8.16
CA ASP A 272 5.04 8.32 -9.06
C ASP A 272 6.05 7.35 -9.71
N LEU A 273 6.24 7.52 -11.02
CA LEU A 273 7.12 6.66 -11.82
C LEU A 273 8.61 6.87 -11.56
N ARG A 274 8.98 7.97 -10.90
CA ARG A 274 10.35 8.31 -10.53
C ARG A 274 10.72 7.81 -9.13
N ASP A 275 9.74 7.31 -8.38
CA ASP A 275 9.98 6.75 -7.05
C ASP A 275 10.59 5.35 -7.19
N ASN A 276 11.72 5.14 -6.53
CA ASN A 276 12.46 3.88 -6.66
C ASN A 276 11.70 2.76 -5.95
N VAL A 277 11.86 1.53 -6.46
CA VAL A 277 11.36 0.33 -5.77
C VAL A 277 12.03 0.23 -4.41
N GLU A 278 11.24 0.05 -3.35
CA GLU A 278 11.76 -0.06 -1.99
C GLU A 278 12.48 -1.40 -1.82
N ARG A 279 13.73 -1.35 -1.38
CA ARG A 279 14.47 -2.51 -0.92
C ARG A 279 14.13 -2.73 0.55
N ILE A 280 13.45 -3.83 0.83
CA ILE A 280 12.91 -4.13 2.16
C ILE A 280 13.71 -5.29 2.75
N SER A 281 14.22 -5.09 3.97
CA SER A 281 14.93 -6.14 4.71
C SER A 281 14.00 -7.32 4.99
N ILE A 282 14.47 -8.53 4.63
CA ILE A 282 13.81 -9.80 4.94
C ILE A 282 13.63 -9.93 6.45
N HIS A 283 14.68 -9.66 7.23
CA HIS A 283 14.60 -9.67 8.70
C HIS A 283 13.54 -8.70 9.23
N GLY A 284 13.52 -7.47 8.70
CA GLY A 284 12.51 -6.47 9.10
C GLY A 284 11.06 -6.90 8.79
N LEU A 285 10.83 -7.57 7.66
CA LEU A 285 9.52 -8.14 7.32
C LEU A 285 9.10 -9.23 8.30
N LEU A 286 10.03 -10.14 8.62
CA LEU A 286 9.78 -11.25 9.54
C LEU A 286 9.53 -10.76 10.97
N ASP A 287 10.30 -9.79 11.45
CA ASP A 287 10.10 -9.17 12.76
C ASP A 287 8.74 -8.48 12.85
N THR A 288 8.37 -7.75 11.79
CA THR A 288 7.07 -7.08 11.69
C THR A 288 5.92 -8.10 11.71
N ALA A 289 6.03 -9.17 10.91
CA ALA A 289 5.06 -10.25 10.87
C ALA A 289 4.93 -10.93 12.24
N SER A 290 6.05 -11.29 12.86
CA SER A 290 6.10 -11.95 14.18
C SER A 290 5.43 -11.10 15.26
N SER A 291 5.77 -9.81 15.33
CA SER A 291 5.18 -8.86 16.28
C SER A 291 3.65 -8.76 16.13
N ARG A 292 3.15 -8.70 14.88
CA ARG A 292 1.72 -8.65 14.59
C ARG A 292 0.98 -9.92 14.94
N VAL A 293 1.59 -11.07 14.67
CA VAL A 293 1.03 -12.38 15.04
C VAL A 293 0.95 -12.49 16.55
N ALA A 294 2.00 -12.12 17.27
CA ALA A 294 2.01 -12.13 18.73
C ALA A 294 0.92 -11.23 19.32
N ALA A 295 0.82 -9.97 18.86
CA ALA A 295 -0.21 -9.03 19.31
C ALA A 295 -1.62 -9.55 19.04
N SER A 296 -1.86 -10.10 17.84
CA SER A 296 -3.16 -10.66 17.44
C SER A 296 -3.52 -11.90 18.23
N HIS A 297 -2.57 -12.82 18.41
CA HIS A 297 -2.77 -14.04 19.18
C HIS A 297 -3.12 -13.74 20.64
N ASN A 298 -2.38 -12.82 21.28
CA ASN A 298 -2.63 -12.46 22.67
C ASN A 298 -3.99 -11.75 22.84
N TYR A 299 -4.38 -10.89 21.89
CA TYR A 299 -5.70 -10.26 21.92
C TYR A 299 -6.84 -11.27 21.73
N LEU A 300 -6.71 -12.21 20.81
CA LEU A 300 -7.70 -13.28 20.64
C LEU A 300 -7.79 -14.19 21.86
N GLN A 301 -6.65 -14.49 22.48
CA GLN A 301 -6.63 -15.25 23.73
C GLN A 301 -7.36 -14.49 24.84
N TYR A 302 -7.19 -13.16 24.92
CA TYR A 302 -7.96 -12.32 25.82
C TYR A 302 -9.47 -12.38 25.53
N LEU A 303 -9.90 -12.30 24.27
CA LEU A 303 -11.32 -12.40 23.90
C LEU A 303 -11.95 -13.76 24.21
N GLN A 304 -11.14 -14.83 24.25
CA GLN A 304 -11.57 -16.17 24.64
C GLN A 304 -11.61 -16.37 26.16
N GLN A 305 -11.01 -15.46 26.94
CA GLN A 305 -11.15 -15.51 28.38
C GLN A 305 -12.61 -15.22 28.77
N PRO A 306 -13.18 -15.95 29.73
CA PRO A 306 -14.48 -15.64 30.30
C PRO A 306 -14.60 -14.16 30.65
N GLN A 307 -15.55 -13.49 29.98
CA GLN A 307 -15.67 -12.03 30.02
C GLN A 307 -15.76 -11.50 31.46
N GLY A 308 -14.92 -10.51 31.78
CA GLY A 308 -15.13 -9.59 32.90
C GLY A 308 -13.98 -9.44 33.90
N LEU A 309 -12.94 -10.28 33.85
CA LEU A 309 -11.80 -10.21 34.78
C LEU A 309 -10.48 -10.28 34.01
N SER A 310 -9.55 -9.38 34.31
CA SER A 310 -8.19 -9.50 33.77
C SER A 310 -7.52 -10.77 34.31
N LYS A 311 -6.48 -11.27 33.64
CA LYS A 311 -5.70 -12.42 34.16
C LYS A 311 -5.18 -12.16 35.59
N ALA A 312 -4.83 -10.91 35.90
CA ALA A 312 -4.41 -10.52 37.24
C ALA A 312 -5.55 -10.63 38.27
N ASP A 313 -6.78 -10.29 37.88
CA ASP A 313 -7.95 -10.41 38.76
C ASP A 313 -8.35 -11.88 38.97
N ILE A 314 -8.28 -12.69 37.91
CA ILE A 314 -8.50 -14.15 38.01
C ILE A 314 -7.47 -14.74 38.99
N GLN A 315 -6.17 -14.46 38.83
CA GLN A 315 -5.12 -14.97 39.73
C GLN A 315 -5.29 -14.50 41.18
N LYS A 316 -5.73 -13.25 41.37
CA LYS A 316 -5.98 -12.72 42.71
C LYS A 316 -7.15 -13.43 43.38
N GLU A 317 -8.21 -13.71 42.62
CA GLU A 317 -9.37 -14.44 43.13
C GLU A 317 -9.06 -15.93 43.33
N GLU A 318 -8.28 -16.57 42.46
CA GLU A 318 -7.73 -17.92 42.64
C GLU A 318 -6.96 -18.02 43.96
N ALA A 319 -6.04 -17.09 44.23
CA ALA A 319 -5.27 -17.07 45.47
C ALA A 319 -6.18 -16.90 46.70
N ARG A 320 -7.23 -16.09 46.59
CA ARG A 320 -8.22 -15.90 47.66
C ARG A 320 -9.06 -17.16 47.90
N ILE A 321 -9.51 -17.80 46.83
CA ILE A 321 -10.29 -19.04 46.85
C ILE A 321 -9.44 -20.16 47.45
N TYR A 322 -8.21 -20.34 46.99
CA TYR A 322 -7.26 -21.32 47.53
C TYR A 322 -7.07 -21.12 49.04
N ALA A 323 -6.77 -19.90 49.46
CA ALA A 323 -6.52 -19.59 50.87
C ALA A 323 -7.77 -19.70 51.76
N SER A 324 -8.98 -19.53 51.20
CA SER A 324 -10.23 -19.69 51.94
C SER A 324 -10.64 -21.16 52.06
N ALA A 325 -10.50 -21.94 50.99
CA ALA A 325 -10.74 -23.37 50.97
C ALA A 325 -9.78 -24.12 51.90
N ALA A 326 -8.48 -23.78 51.87
CA ALA A 326 -7.48 -24.36 52.78
C ALA A 326 -7.80 -24.05 54.25
N ARG A 327 -8.26 -22.83 54.57
CA ARG A 327 -8.71 -22.46 55.93
C ARG A 327 -9.98 -23.20 56.37
N GLY A 328 -10.84 -23.55 55.41
CA GLY A 328 -12.05 -24.34 55.64
C GLY A 328 -11.83 -25.85 55.71
N GLY A 329 -10.57 -26.33 55.60
CA GLY A 329 -10.24 -27.75 55.64
C GLY A 329 -10.56 -28.52 54.35
N THR A 330 -10.75 -27.81 53.23
CA THR A 330 -10.97 -28.38 51.90
C THR A 330 -9.74 -28.20 51.01
N ASP A 331 -9.59 -29.02 49.97
CA ASP A 331 -8.47 -28.88 49.03
C ASP A 331 -8.58 -27.56 48.25
N GLY A 332 -7.62 -26.67 48.49
CA GLY A 332 -7.57 -25.36 47.85
C GLY A 332 -7.44 -25.44 46.33
N GLN A 333 -6.75 -26.44 45.80
CA GLN A 333 -6.57 -26.61 44.37
C GLN A 333 -7.88 -27.04 43.70
N VAL A 334 -8.64 -27.93 44.35
CA VAL A 334 -9.96 -28.34 43.85
C VAL A 334 -10.93 -27.15 43.81
N ALA A 335 -10.90 -26.29 44.83
CA ALA A 335 -11.73 -25.09 44.85
C ALA A 335 -11.37 -24.09 43.73
N VAL A 336 -10.06 -23.96 43.43
CA VAL A 336 -9.58 -23.17 42.30
C VAL A 336 -10.02 -23.78 40.97
N ASP A 337 -9.81 -25.07 40.74
CA ASP A 337 -10.23 -25.74 39.51
C ASP A 337 -11.76 -25.67 39.30
N GLN A 338 -12.56 -25.71 40.38
CA GLN A 338 -14.01 -25.46 40.32
C GLN A 338 -14.36 -24.05 39.86
N PHE A 339 -13.66 -23.04 40.38
CA PHE A 339 -13.83 -21.65 39.98
C PHE A 339 -13.45 -21.45 38.51
N GLU A 340 -12.28 -21.95 38.10
CA GLU A 340 -11.80 -21.90 36.73
C GLU A 340 -12.75 -22.64 35.76
N ALA A 341 -13.29 -23.79 36.16
CA ALA A 341 -14.26 -24.55 35.37
C ALA A 341 -15.60 -23.83 35.20
N ARG A 342 -16.05 -23.04 36.19
CA ARG A 342 -17.25 -22.19 36.09
C ARG A 342 -17.04 -21.01 35.16
N LEU A 343 -15.84 -20.46 35.18
CA LEU A 343 -15.41 -19.46 34.22
C LEU A 343 -15.25 -20.09 32.82
N GLY A 344 -15.07 -21.40 32.70
CA GLY A 344 -14.89 -22.05 31.40
C GLY A 344 -13.47 -21.93 30.87
N ILE A 345 -12.49 -21.78 31.78
CA ILE A 345 -11.08 -21.81 31.46
C ILE A 345 -10.74 -23.20 30.87
N PRO A 346 -10.08 -23.27 29.70
CA PRO A 346 -9.72 -24.54 29.06
C PRO A 346 -8.90 -25.44 29.99
N GLY A 347 -9.22 -26.74 30.03
CA GLY A 347 -8.51 -27.73 30.85
C GLY A 347 -8.95 -27.79 32.33
N ALA A 348 -9.66 -26.79 32.83
CA ALA A 348 -10.09 -26.74 34.24
C ALA A 348 -11.15 -27.79 34.57
N LYS A 349 -12.05 -28.10 33.64
CA LYS A 349 -13.05 -29.17 33.80
C LYS A 349 -12.38 -30.54 33.88
N GLU A 350 -11.37 -30.77 33.05
CA GLU A 350 -10.61 -32.02 33.03
C GLU A 350 -9.81 -32.21 34.33
N ARG A 351 -9.12 -31.17 34.81
CA ARG A 351 -8.42 -31.19 36.11
C ARG A 351 -9.38 -31.47 37.27
N LEU A 352 -10.54 -30.80 37.27
CA LEU A 352 -11.56 -31.01 38.29
C LEU A 352 -12.08 -32.46 38.29
N LEU A 353 -12.37 -33.02 37.11
CA LEU A 353 -12.79 -34.42 36.97
C LEU A 353 -11.71 -35.39 37.44
N GLN A 354 -10.45 -35.11 37.13
CA GLN A 354 -9.32 -35.94 37.56
C GLN A 354 -9.11 -35.92 39.07
N SER A 355 -9.28 -34.76 39.71
CA SER A 355 -9.20 -34.65 41.17
C SER A 355 -10.36 -35.39 41.84
N GLN A 356 -11.60 -35.22 41.34
CA GLN A 356 -12.76 -35.98 41.81
C GLN A 356 -12.60 -37.49 41.66
N ALA A 357 -12.07 -37.95 40.51
CA ALA A 357 -11.78 -39.36 40.28
C ALA A 357 -10.72 -39.88 41.26
N THR A 358 -9.70 -39.08 41.56
CA THR A 358 -8.64 -39.43 42.52
C THR A 358 -9.18 -39.59 43.93
N ASP A 359 -10.05 -38.68 44.37
CA ASP A 359 -10.67 -38.75 45.71
C ASP A 359 -11.67 -39.91 45.83
N ALA A 360 -12.46 -40.15 44.78
CA ALA A 360 -13.34 -41.31 44.70
C ALA A 360 -12.55 -42.63 44.73
N ALA A 361 -11.41 -42.68 44.04
CA ALA A 361 -10.53 -43.83 44.03
C ALA A 361 -9.90 -44.11 45.41
N LYS A 362 -9.39 -43.07 46.08
CA LYS A 362 -8.86 -43.16 47.45
C LYS A 362 -9.93 -43.67 48.42
N THR A 363 -11.14 -43.11 48.33
CA THR A 363 -12.27 -43.51 49.18
C THR A 363 -12.67 -44.96 48.95
N TRP A 364 -12.73 -45.42 47.70
CA TRP A 364 -13.05 -46.80 47.36
C TRP A 364 -11.96 -47.79 47.77
N ALA A 365 -10.69 -47.41 47.62
CA ALA A 365 -9.56 -48.24 47.98
C ALA A 365 -9.44 -48.43 49.49
N GLY A 366 -9.67 -47.36 50.27
CA GLY A 366 -9.51 -47.37 51.73
C GLY A 366 -8.12 -47.88 52.13
N ASP A 367 -8.07 -48.69 53.18
CA ASP A 367 -6.82 -49.29 53.68
C ASP A 367 -6.46 -50.64 53.03
N ASP A 368 -7.24 -51.11 52.03
CA ASP A 368 -6.97 -52.39 51.36
C ASP A 368 -5.78 -52.22 50.39
N GLN A 369 -4.64 -52.83 50.74
CA GLN A 369 -3.40 -52.74 49.98
C GLN A 369 -3.54 -53.18 48.51
N VAL A 370 -4.37 -54.20 48.25
CA VAL A 370 -4.58 -54.70 46.88
C VAL A 370 -5.41 -53.71 46.08
N ARG A 371 -6.40 -53.07 46.69
CA ARG A 371 -7.16 -51.98 46.06
C ARG A 371 -6.31 -50.73 45.86
N GLN A 372 -5.41 -50.40 46.76
CA GLN A 372 -4.50 -49.26 46.61
C GLN A 372 -3.53 -49.45 45.43
N MET A 373 -3.00 -50.67 45.24
CA MET A 373 -2.16 -50.98 44.08
C MET A 373 -2.94 -50.91 42.76
N PHE A 374 -4.15 -51.45 42.73
CA PHE A 374 -5.03 -51.33 41.58
C PHE A 374 -5.36 -49.85 41.30
N MET A 375 -5.69 -49.07 42.33
CA MET A 375 -5.97 -47.64 42.22
C MET A 375 -4.81 -46.88 41.55
N GLN A 376 -3.56 -47.12 41.96
CA GLN A 376 -2.39 -46.45 41.36
C GLN A 376 -2.26 -46.72 39.86
N ASP A 377 -2.43 -47.97 39.44
CA ASP A 377 -2.35 -48.34 38.01
C ASP A 377 -3.57 -47.82 37.23
N ALA A 378 -4.76 -47.93 37.82
CA ALA A 378 -6.01 -47.53 37.20
C ALA A 378 -6.13 -46.00 37.03
N LEU A 379 -5.71 -45.19 38.02
CA LEU A 379 -5.73 -43.73 37.88
C LEU A 379 -4.81 -43.22 36.77
N THR A 380 -3.73 -43.95 36.48
CA THR A 380 -2.77 -43.57 35.44
C THR A 380 -3.28 -43.94 34.04
N ARG A 381 -3.95 -45.09 33.90
CA ARG A 381 -4.32 -45.65 32.58
C ARG A 381 -5.79 -45.44 32.21
N LYS A 382 -6.68 -45.45 33.20
CA LYS A 382 -8.15 -45.43 33.07
C LYS A 382 -8.83 -44.74 34.26
N PRO A 383 -8.57 -43.45 34.50
CA PRO A 383 -9.17 -42.71 35.62
C PRO A 383 -10.71 -42.69 35.57
N GLU A 384 -11.32 -42.85 34.40
CA GLU A 384 -12.76 -42.92 34.20
C GLU A 384 -13.45 -44.07 34.96
N LEU A 385 -12.71 -45.10 35.38
CA LEU A 385 -13.25 -46.19 36.22
C LEU A 385 -13.76 -45.69 37.58
N PHE A 386 -13.26 -44.55 38.06
CA PHE A 386 -13.66 -43.97 39.33
C PHE A 386 -14.72 -42.88 39.19
N ALA A 387 -15.23 -42.65 37.98
CA ALA A 387 -16.36 -41.75 37.75
C ALA A 387 -17.68 -42.36 38.28
N PRO A 388 -18.62 -41.52 38.78
CA PRO A 388 -19.94 -41.98 39.20
C PRO A 388 -20.67 -42.74 38.08
N GLY A 389 -21.27 -43.90 38.40
CA GLY A 389 -21.98 -44.76 37.44
C GLY A 389 -21.12 -45.84 36.77
N ASN A 390 -19.80 -45.85 36.99
CA ASN A 390 -18.88 -46.85 36.47
C ASN A 390 -18.50 -47.94 37.50
N GLU A 391 -19.23 -48.04 38.60
CA GLU A 391 -18.87 -48.93 39.73
C GLU A 391 -18.77 -50.39 39.28
N LYS A 392 -19.72 -50.86 38.46
CA LYS A 392 -19.73 -52.23 37.94
C LYS A 392 -18.52 -52.51 37.03
N GLN A 393 -18.11 -51.54 36.22
CA GLN A 393 -16.94 -51.68 35.35
C GLN A 393 -15.65 -51.70 36.17
N ARG A 394 -15.52 -50.78 37.13
CA ARG A 394 -14.40 -50.75 38.08
C ARG A 394 -14.25 -52.09 38.80
N ASP A 395 -15.36 -52.66 39.27
CA ASP A 395 -15.34 -53.94 39.99
C ASP A 395 -14.92 -55.10 39.07
N ILE A 396 -15.37 -55.15 37.82
CA ILE A 396 -14.91 -56.14 36.82
C ILE A 396 -13.40 -56.01 36.56
N TYR A 397 -12.91 -54.79 36.35
CA TYR A 397 -11.49 -54.53 36.12
C TYR A 397 -10.65 -54.89 37.35
N PHE A 398 -11.16 -54.62 38.55
CA PHE A 398 -10.51 -55.02 39.78
C PHE A 398 -10.45 -56.55 39.93
N GLN A 399 -11.53 -57.28 39.63
CA GLN A 399 -11.51 -58.75 39.67
C GLN A 399 -10.51 -59.33 38.66
N ASN A 400 -10.45 -58.78 37.45
CA ASN A 400 -9.46 -59.18 36.45
C ASN A 400 -8.02 -58.88 36.90
N TYR A 401 -7.81 -57.73 37.55
CA TYR A 401 -6.53 -57.38 38.16
C TYR A 401 -6.14 -58.37 39.26
N LYS A 402 -7.11 -58.83 40.07
CA LYS A 402 -6.87 -59.86 41.10
C LYS A 402 -6.49 -61.20 40.49
N ALA A 403 -7.28 -61.70 39.53
CA ALA A 403 -7.01 -62.97 38.87
C ALA A 403 -5.64 -63.03 38.18
N ARG A 404 -5.20 -61.91 37.59
CA ARG A 404 -3.88 -61.82 36.92
C ARG A 404 -2.70 -61.79 37.90
N ASN A 405 -2.93 -61.42 39.16
CA ASN A 405 -1.88 -61.19 40.15
C ASN A 405 -1.99 -62.10 41.38
N GLU A 406 -2.79 -63.18 41.33
CA GLU A 406 -3.08 -64.08 42.46
C GLU A 406 -1.82 -64.57 43.21
N SER A 407 -0.80 -65.02 42.48
CA SER A 407 0.47 -65.51 43.07
C SER A 407 1.32 -64.42 43.73
N THR A 408 1.12 -63.16 43.33
CA THR A 408 1.81 -62.00 43.90
C THR A 408 1.01 -61.45 45.09
N GLN A 409 -0.32 -61.59 45.08
CA GLN A 409 -1.20 -61.16 46.17
C GLN A 409 -1.06 -62.00 47.44
N GLU A 410 -0.77 -63.30 47.35
CA GLU A 410 -0.45 -64.12 48.53
C GLU A 410 0.82 -63.65 49.24
N LYS A 411 1.83 -63.21 48.48
CA LYS A 411 3.07 -62.62 49.02
C LYS A 411 2.86 -61.21 49.59
N LEU A 412 1.87 -60.47 49.08
CA LEU A 412 1.54 -59.10 49.53
C LEU A 412 0.65 -59.07 50.77
N LYS A 413 -0.09 -60.15 51.06
CA LYS A 413 -0.84 -60.32 52.32
C LYS A 413 0.06 -60.71 53.50
N ASP A 414 1.31 -61.08 53.24
CA ASP A 414 2.30 -61.42 54.26
C ASP A 414 2.97 -60.15 54.80
N ALA A 415 2.63 -59.78 56.04
CA ALA A 415 3.15 -58.60 56.73
C ALA A 415 4.59 -58.78 57.27
N SER A 416 5.28 -59.89 56.94
CA SER A 416 6.66 -60.14 57.33
C SER A 416 7.67 -59.24 56.58
N ALA A 417 8.87 -59.07 57.14
CA ALA A 417 9.96 -58.31 56.50
C ALA A 417 10.35 -58.86 55.11
N SER A 418 10.15 -60.17 54.88
CA SER A 418 10.31 -60.83 53.58
C SER A 418 9.23 -60.44 52.57
N GLY A 419 7.97 -60.25 53.01
CA GLY A 419 6.88 -59.74 52.18
C GLY A 419 7.16 -58.32 51.69
N TRP A 420 7.59 -57.44 52.60
CA TRP A 420 7.98 -56.04 52.29
C TRP A 420 9.17 -55.95 51.31
N ALA A 421 10.18 -56.81 51.48
CA ALA A 421 11.30 -56.87 50.55
C ALA A 421 10.90 -57.38 49.15
N GLY A 422 9.90 -58.26 49.06
CA GLY A 422 9.30 -58.69 47.80
C GLY A 422 8.52 -57.56 47.11
N GLN A 423 7.77 -56.78 47.88
CA GLN A 423 6.98 -55.63 47.39
C GLN A 423 7.88 -54.54 46.77
N LEU A 424 8.98 -54.19 47.43
CA LEU A 424 9.94 -53.19 46.93
C LEU A 424 10.72 -53.65 45.68
N ARG A 425 10.88 -54.96 45.48
CA ARG A 425 11.50 -55.51 44.24
C ARG A 425 10.52 -55.46 43.09
N TYR A 426 9.27 -55.88 43.31
CA TYR A 426 8.23 -55.83 42.28
C TYR A 426 7.95 -54.40 41.81
N GLN A 427 7.87 -53.42 42.72
CA GLN A 427 7.71 -52.01 42.34
C GLN A 427 8.91 -51.49 41.51
N ARG A 428 10.15 -51.89 41.85
CA ARG A 428 11.34 -51.54 41.07
C ARG A 428 11.35 -52.18 39.68
N GLU A 429 10.94 -53.44 39.58
CA GLU A 429 10.85 -54.14 38.28
C GLU A 429 9.78 -53.54 37.38
N GLN A 430 8.63 -53.12 37.95
CA GLN A 430 7.59 -52.43 37.18
C GLN A 430 8.00 -51.01 36.77
N GLN A 431 8.71 -50.27 37.63
CA GLN A 431 9.30 -48.97 37.27
C GLN A 431 10.39 -49.10 36.20
N GLN A 432 11.24 -50.13 36.27
CA GLN A 432 12.28 -50.38 35.26
C GLN A 432 11.69 -50.77 33.90
N LYS A 433 10.67 -51.65 33.87
CA LYS A 433 9.94 -51.98 32.64
C LYS A 433 9.23 -50.78 32.02
N ASN A 434 8.87 -49.78 32.82
CA ASN A 434 8.25 -48.54 32.34
C ASN A 434 9.29 -47.50 31.85
N ASN A 435 10.53 -47.52 32.36
CA ASN A 435 11.62 -46.65 31.87
C ASN A 435 12.25 -47.16 30.56
N ASP A 436 12.27 -48.48 30.34
CA ASP A 436 12.74 -49.06 29.07
C ASP A 436 11.81 -48.75 27.87
N PHE A 437 10.60 -48.24 28.12
CA PHE A 437 9.71 -47.74 27.06
C PHE A 437 9.98 -46.29 26.64
N LEU A 438 10.87 -45.57 27.35
CA LEU A 438 11.24 -44.18 27.05
C LEU A 438 12.66 -44.03 26.46
N TYR A 439 13.51 -45.06 26.54
CA TYR A 439 14.82 -45.08 25.89
C TYR A 439 15.17 -46.50 25.39
N GLY A 440 14.73 -46.83 24.18
CA GLY A 440 15.18 -48.02 23.45
C GLY A 440 14.62 -48.08 22.02
N SER A 441 15.41 -47.58 21.04
CA SER A 441 15.49 -47.92 19.59
C SER A 441 14.21 -48.36 18.86
N ASP A 442 13.70 -47.75 17.79
CA ASP A 442 14.25 -46.85 16.74
C ASP A 442 13.24 -45.74 16.36
#